data_AF-A0A6V7KFZ7-F1
#
_entry.id   AF-A0A6V7KFZ7-F1
#
_cell.length_a   1.000
_cell.length_b   1.000
_cell.length_c   1.000
_cell.angle_alpha   90.00
_cell.angle_beta   90.00
_cell.angle_gamma   90.00
#
_symmetry.space_group_name_H-M   'P 1'
#
loop_
_entity.id
_entity.type
_entity.pdbx_description
1 polymer ?
#
loop_
_entity_poly.entity_id
_entity_poly.type
_entity_poly.pdbx_seq_one_letter_code
_entity_poly.pdbx_strand_id
1 'polypeptide(L)'
;VKKEVLDVYFTAYDLKRLEGYANNMVDYHLVMDLMPALARLYFLGLMGDTHLSAVQEAILLGVGLQHKSVDKLSEELGLPSSQLLGLFNRVIRRCMQYLNGIAEEFVEKTMIVKETANDGVQVDATKGKSLQKELDAAAKELKHKQKMELERLKKENFEQYAIKGSEEEWSNALKGKGSKSLISVKSGEKRLNMSDTSELNFQEHEGKKKKRKRFSK
;
A
#
# COMPACT_ATOMS: atom_id res chain seq x y z
N VAL A 1 -5.41 -29.60 1.85
CA VAL A 1 -4.07 -30.03 1.38
C VAL A 1 -3.00 -29.16 2.05
N LYS A 2 -1.84 -29.72 2.43
CA LYS A 2 -0.74 -28.89 2.97
C LYS A 2 -0.09 -28.07 1.85
N LYS A 3 0.38 -26.87 2.16
CA LYS A 3 1.02 -25.97 1.18
C LYS A 3 2.16 -26.63 0.40
N GLU A 4 2.99 -27.44 1.06
CA GLU A 4 4.11 -28.15 0.42
C GLU A 4 3.67 -29.01 -0.76
N VAL A 5 2.53 -29.69 -0.65
CA VAL A 5 1.98 -30.52 -1.74
C VAL A 5 1.44 -29.62 -2.85
N LEU A 6 0.90 -28.45 -2.51
CA LEU A 6 0.42 -27.49 -3.51
C LEU A 6 1.56 -26.91 -4.35
N ASP A 7 2.68 -26.57 -3.71
CA ASP A 7 3.87 -26.02 -4.36
C ASP A 7 4.54 -27.02 -5.34
N VAL A 8 4.24 -28.33 -5.22
CA VAL A 8 4.68 -29.35 -6.19
C VAL A 8 3.89 -29.28 -7.49
N TYR A 9 2.60 -28.92 -7.42
CA TYR A 9 1.71 -28.89 -8.59
C TYR A 9 1.67 -27.52 -9.27
N PHE A 10 1.77 -26.44 -8.49
CA PHE A 10 1.67 -25.08 -9.01
C PHE A 10 2.79 -24.20 -8.47
N THR A 11 3.39 -23.43 -9.37
CA THR A 11 4.28 -22.34 -8.98
C THR A 11 3.47 -21.10 -8.60
N ALA A 12 4.10 -20.16 -7.90
CA ALA A 12 3.48 -18.87 -7.59
C ALA A 12 3.06 -18.09 -8.85
N TYR A 13 3.71 -18.33 -9.99
CA TYR A 13 3.33 -17.74 -11.27
C TYR A 13 2.05 -18.37 -11.84
N ASP A 14 1.89 -19.69 -11.68
CA ASP A 14 0.71 -20.43 -12.14
C ASP A 14 -0.55 -19.98 -11.40
N LEU A 15 -0.45 -19.77 -10.09
CA LEU A 15 -1.55 -19.20 -9.29
C LEU A 15 -1.96 -17.81 -9.81
N LYS A 16 -1.00 -16.95 -10.17
CA LYS A 16 -1.30 -15.65 -10.79
C LYS A 16 -1.94 -15.78 -12.16
N ARG A 17 -1.55 -16.76 -12.98
CA ARG A 17 -2.19 -17.03 -14.28
C ARG A 17 -3.64 -17.46 -14.10
N LEU A 18 -3.91 -18.37 -13.15
CA LEU A 18 -5.25 -18.81 -12.82
C LEU A 18 -6.11 -17.66 -12.27
N GLU A 19 -5.54 -16.80 -11.42
CA GLU A 19 -6.20 -15.59 -10.94
C GLU A 19 -6.51 -14.60 -12.07
N GLY A 20 -5.56 -14.42 -12.99
CA GLY A 20 -5.73 -13.58 -14.18
C GLY A 20 -6.89 -14.04 -15.06
N TYR A 21 -7.00 -15.36 -15.30
CA TYR A 21 -8.13 -15.94 -16.01
C TYR A 21 -9.43 -15.81 -15.22
N ALA A 22 -9.41 -16.13 -13.92
CA ALA A 22 -10.57 -15.99 -13.05
C ALA A 22 -11.14 -14.58 -13.15
N ASN A 23 -10.30 -13.54 -13.11
CA ASN A 23 -10.70 -12.14 -13.23
C ASN A 23 -10.99 -11.66 -14.66
N ASN A 24 -11.06 -12.55 -15.65
CA ASN A 24 -11.29 -12.24 -17.07
C ASN A 24 -10.24 -11.30 -17.68
N MET A 25 -9.02 -11.25 -17.12
CA MET A 25 -7.93 -10.42 -17.64
C MET A 25 -7.09 -11.15 -18.69
N VAL A 26 -7.22 -12.48 -18.76
CA VAL A 26 -6.39 -13.37 -19.57
C VAL A 26 -7.29 -14.36 -20.31
N ASP A 27 -6.85 -14.79 -21.49
CA ASP A 27 -7.51 -15.83 -22.29
C ASP A 27 -7.33 -17.23 -21.66
N TYR A 28 -8.28 -18.14 -21.90
CA TYR A 28 -8.27 -19.50 -21.35
C TYR A 28 -7.07 -20.32 -21.81
N HIS A 29 -6.51 -20.05 -23.00
CA HIS A 29 -5.34 -20.77 -23.51
C HIS A 29 -4.12 -20.69 -22.58
N LEU A 30 -3.98 -19.61 -21.78
CA LEU A 30 -2.85 -19.44 -20.86
C LEU A 30 -2.93 -20.29 -19.59
N VAL A 31 -4.09 -20.91 -19.32
CA VAL A 31 -4.32 -21.76 -18.14
C VAL A 31 -4.58 -23.23 -18.49
N MET A 32 -4.67 -23.56 -19.78
CA MET A 32 -4.96 -24.94 -20.25
C MET A 32 -3.91 -25.96 -19.81
N ASP A 33 -2.65 -25.55 -19.69
CA ASP A 33 -1.56 -26.39 -19.18
C ASP A 33 -1.73 -26.76 -17.70
N LEU A 34 -2.44 -25.94 -16.94
CA LEU A 34 -2.69 -26.12 -15.51
C LEU A 34 -3.94 -26.97 -15.22
N MET A 35 -4.81 -27.13 -16.23
CA MET A 35 -6.07 -27.87 -16.08
C MET A 35 -5.92 -29.33 -15.68
N PRO A 36 -4.94 -30.11 -16.20
CA PRO A 36 -4.77 -31.49 -15.78
C PRO A 36 -4.41 -31.61 -14.30
N ALA A 37 -3.61 -30.69 -13.77
CA ALA A 37 -3.26 -30.66 -12.35
C ALA A 37 -4.47 -30.31 -11.48
N LEU A 38 -5.26 -29.29 -11.87
CA LEU A 38 -6.49 -28.93 -11.18
C LEU A 38 -7.51 -30.07 -11.18
N ALA A 39 -7.72 -30.72 -12.32
CA ALA A 39 -8.66 -31.83 -12.44
C ALA A 39 -8.23 -33.02 -11.57
N ARG A 40 -6.94 -33.36 -11.54
CA ARG A 40 -6.42 -34.41 -10.64
C ARG A 40 -6.69 -34.09 -9.17
N LEU A 41 -6.39 -32.87 -8.73
CA LEU A 41 -6.63 -32.47 -7.34
C LEU A 41 -8.12 -32.53 -6.97
N TYR A 42 -9.00 -32.13 -7.89
CA TYR A 42 -10.44 -32.19 -7.67
C TYR A 42 -10.93 -33.65 -7.58
N PHE A 43 -10.68 -34.47 -8.60
CA PHE A 43 -11.22 -35.83 -8.67
C PHE A 43 -10.57 -36.81 -7.69
N LEU A 44 -9.38 -36.50 -7.16
CA LEU A 44 -8.76 -37.25 -6.05
C LEU A 44 -9.34 -36.85 -4.68
N GLY A 45 -10.31 -35.93 -4.61
CA GLY A 45 -10.89 -35.46 -3.35
C GLY A 45 -9.93 -34.63 -2.51
N LEU A 46 -8.83 -34.15 -3.09
CA LEU A 46 -7.83 -33.34 -2.38
C LEU A 46 -8.32 -31.91 -2.15
N MET A 47 -9.34 -31.46 -2.89
CA MET A 47 -9.95 -30.14 -2.73
C MET A 47 -11.02 -30.03 -1.62
N GLY A 48 -11.12 -31.03 -0.73
CA GLY A 48 -12.04 -31.02 0.41
C GLY A 48 -13.50 -30.87 -0.02
N ASP A 49 -14.24 -29.98 0.66
CA ASP A 49 -15.68 -29.73 0.43
C ASP A 49 -15.98 -28.84 -0.79
N THR A 50 -15.03 -28.69 -1.71
CA THR A 50 -15.28 -27.93 -2.94
C THR A 50 -16.20 -28.75 -3.84
N HIS A 51 -17.47 -28.37 -3.91
CA HIS A 51 -18.44 -29.00 -4.82
C HIS A 51 -18.60 -28.21 -6.11
N LEU A 52 -18.59 -28.91 -7.24
CA LEU A 52 -18.95 -28.37 -8.55
C LEU A 52 -20.32 -28.95 -8.98
N SER A 53 -21.03 -28.26 -9.87
CA SER A 53 -22.24 -28.86 -10.48
C SER A 53 -21.85 -29.99 -11.43
N ALA A 54 -22.76 -30.93 -11.70
CA ALA A 54 -22.49 -32.05 -12.62
C ALA A 54 -21.97 -31.59 -14.01
N VAL A 55 -22.52 -30.48 -14.54
CA VAL A 55 -22.04 -29.90 -15.82
C VAL A 55 -20.64 -29.31 -15.67
N GLN A 56 -20.35 -28.66 -14.55
CA GLN A 56 -19.02 -28.11 -14.25
C GLN A 56 -17.96 -29.21 -14.09
N GLU A 57 -18.31 -30.32 -13.45
CA GLU A 57 -17.45 -31.51 -13.33
C GLU A 57 -17.19 -32.13 -14.70
N ALA A 58 -18.23 -32.28 -15.52
CA ALA A 58 -18.07 -32.78 -16.89
C ALA A 58 -17.14 -31.89 -17.73
N ILE A 59 -17.24 -30.57 -17.56
CA ILE A 59 -16.32 -29.62 -18.23
C ILE A 59 -14.89 -29.80 -17.73
N LEU A 60 -14.67 -29.87 -16.41
CA LEU A 60 -13.35 -30.07 -15.82
C LEU A 60 -12.73 -31.41 -16.24
N LEU A 61 -13.55 -32.47 -16.32
CA LEU A 61 -13.15 -33.79 -16.81
C LEU A 61 -12.74 -33.75 -18.28
N GLY A 62 -13.59 -33.15 -19.12
CA GLY A 62 -13.39 -33.05 -20.57
C GLY A 62 -12.14 -32.27 -20.95
N VAL A 63 -11.94 -31.10 -20.33
CA VAL A 63 -10.79 -30.24 -20.59
C VAL A 63 -9.53 -30.76 -19.90
N GLY A 64 -9.63 -31.14 -18.62
CA GLY A 64 -8.47 -31.45 -17.79
C GLY A 64 -7.92 -32.87 -17.96
N LEU A 65 -8.78 -33.89 -18.02
CA LEU A 65 -8.35 -35.30 -18.07
C LEU A 65 -8.52 -35.94 -19.45
N GLN A 66 -9.55 -35.56 -20.21
CA GLN A 66 -9.78 -36.08 -21.55
C GLN A 66 -9.10 -35.24 -22.65
N HIS A 67 -8.55 -34.08 -22.30
CA HIS A 67 -7.85 -33.18 -23.23
C HIS A 67 -8.65 -32.84 -24.49
N LYS A 68 -9.98 -32.72 -24.37
CA LYS A 68 -10.85 -32.33 -25.48
C LYS A 68 -10.76 -30.83 -25.73
N SER A 69 -10.91 -30.42 -26.99
CA SER A 69 -11.06 -29.01 -27.33
C SER A 69 -12.40 -28.48 -26.84
N VAL A 70 -12.45 -27.16 -26.63
CA VAL A 70 -13.67 -26.44 -26.23
C VAL A 70 -14.81 -26.69 -27.22
N ASP A 71 -14.51 -26.74 -28.52
CA ASP A 71 -15.52 -26.95 -29.57
C ASP A 71 -16.13 -28.35 -29.54
N LYS A 72 -15.31 -29.39 -29.36
CA LYS A 72 -15.81 -30.77 -29.22
C LYS A 72 -16.67 -30.91 -27.97
N LEU A 73 -16.25 -30.28 -26.88
CA LEU A 73 -17.00 -30.30 -25.63
C LEU A 73 -18.32 -29.52 -25.74
N SER A 74 -18.34 -28.45 -26.54
CA SER A 74 -19.53 -27.66 -26.89
C SER A 74 -20.55 -28.53 -27.64
N GLU A 75 -20.10 -29.31 -28.62
CA GLU A 75 -20.94 -30.24 -29.38
C GLU A 75 -21.49 -31.38 -28.51
N GLU A 76 -20.65 -31.99 -27.67
CA GLU A 76 -21.04 -33.11 -26.80
C GLU A 76 -22.04 -32.72 -25.70
N LEU A 77 -21.85 -31.54 -25.10
CA LEU A 77 -22.75 -31.04 -24.05
C LEU A 77 -23.97 -30.33 -24.63
N GLY A 78 -24.01 -30.06 -25.93
CA GLY A 78 -25.08 -29.29 -26.57
C GLY A 78 -25.16 -27.85 -26.06
N LEU A 79 -24.04 -27.27 -25.62
CA LEU A 79 -23.96 -25.91 -25.07
C LEU A 79 -23.16 -25.01 -26.00
N PRO A 80 -23.52 -23.74 -26.20
CA PRO A 80 -22.68 -22.79 -26.95
C PRO A 80 -21.29 -22.62 -26.30
N SER A 81 -20.23 -22.49 -27.10
CA SER A 81 -18.85 -22.34 -26.61
C SER A 81 -18.67 -21.17 -25.62
N SER A 82 -19.42 -20.07 -25.81
CA SER A 82 -19.39 -18.92 -24.89
C SER A 82 -19.92 -19.27 -23.49
N GLN A 83 -20.98 -20.07 -23.41
CA GLN A 83 -21.54 -20.54 -22.15
C GLN A 83 -20.60 -21.55 -21.48
N LEU A 84 -19.99 -22.44 -22.27
CA LEU A 84 -19.02 -23.42 -21.79
C LEU A 84 -17.82 -22.73 -21.14
N LEU A 85 -17.25 -21.71 -21.80
CA LEU A 85 -16.16 -20.90 -21.24
C LEU A 85 -16.60 -20.12 -19.99
N GLY A 86 -17.84 -19.64 -19.95
CA GLY A 86 -18.40 -19.01 -18.74
C GLY A 86 -18.52 -19.97 -17.56
N LEU A 87 -18.96 -21.21 -17.79
CA LEU A 87 -19.01 -22.26 -16.77
C LEU A 87 -17.62 -22.69 -16.34
N PHE A 88 -16.68 -22.81 -17.28
CA PHE A 88 -15.28 -23.10 -17.03
C PHE A 88 -14.62 -22.03 -16.15
N ASN A 89 -14.87 -20.74 -16.41
CA ASN A 89 -14.42 -19.65 -15.53
C ASN A 89 -14.96 -19.78 -14.11
N ARG A 90 -16.24 -20.16 -13.95
CA ARG A 90 -16.81 -20.44 -12.61
C ARG A 90 -16.12 -21.60 -11.91
N VAL A 91 -15.70 -22.64 -12.63
CA VAL A 91 -14.90 -23.74 -12.06
C VAL A 91 -13.55 -23.23 -11.57
N ILE A 92 -12.82 -22.50 -12.41
CA ILE A 92 -11.50 -21.97 -12.04
C ILE A 92 -11.61 -21.03 -10.84
N ARG A 93 -12.64 -20.18 -10.77
CA ARG A 93 -12.90 -19.33 -9.60
C ARG A 93 -13.08 -20.14 -8.31
N ARG A 94 -13.83 -21.23 -8.34
CA ARG A 94 -14.02 -22.12 -7.18
C ARG A 94 -12.70 -22.80 -6.77
N CYS A 95 -11.96 -23.31 -7.74
CA CYS A 95 -10.63 -23.88 -7.47
C CYS A 95 -9.69 -22.82 -6.86
N MET A 96 -9.65 -21.61 -7.40
CA MET A 96 -8.82 -20.52 -6.88
C MET A 96 -9.18 -20.11 -5.46
N GLN A 97 -10.47 -20.06 -5.12
CA GLN A 97 -10.91 -19.81 -3.75
C GLN A 97 -10.34 -20.85 -2.77
N TYR A 98 -10.37 -22.13 -3.15
CA TYR A 98 -9.79 -23.19 -2.35
C TYR A 98 -8.26 -23.07 -2.23
N LEU A 99 -7.56 -22.81 -3.34
CA LEU A 99 -6.10 -22.67 -3.36
C LEU A 99 -5.62 -21.46 -2.53
N ASN A 100 -6.31 -20.34 -2.63
CA ASN A 100 -6.03 -19.15 -1.84
C ASN A 100 -6.28 -19.40 -0.35
N GLY A 101 -7.35 -20.11 0.01
CA GLY A 101 -7.60 -20.49 1.41
C GLY A 101 -6.46 -21.31 2.02
N ILE A 102 -5.85 -22.23 1.27
CA ILE A 102 -4.66 -22.97 1.74
C ILE A 102 -3.46 -22.03 1.91
N ALA A 103 -3.26 -21.10 0.96
CA ALA A 103 -2.16 -20.15 1.03
C ALA A 103 -2.30 -19.20 2.23
N GLU A 104 -3.53 -18.73 2.49
CA GLU A 104 -3.90 -17.90 3.63
C GLU A 104 -3.68 -18.65 4.96
N GLU A 105 -4.17 -19.88 5.10
CA GLU A 105 -3.97 -20.71 6.30
C GLU A 105 -2.49 -20.92 6.63
N PHE A 106 -1.65 -21.07 5.60
CA PHE A 106 -0.20 -21.17 5.79
C PHE A 106 0.42 -19.86 6.25
N VAL A 107 -0.01 -18.73 5.68
CA VAL A 107 0.47 -17.40 6.08
C VAL A 107 0.06 -17.11 7.52
N GLU A 108 -1.19 -17.39 7.90
CA GLU A 108 -1.67 -17.26 9.28
C GLU A 108 -0.80 -18.06 10.25
N LYS A 109 -0.57 -19.34 9.98
CA LYS A 109 0.31 -20.19 10.80
C LYS A 109 1.72 -19.62 10.93
N THR A 110 2.27 -19.09 9.83
CA THR A 110 3.61 -18.50 9.83
C THR A 110 3.67 -17.18 10.61
N MET A 111 2.62 -16.35 10.51
CA MET A 111 2.52 -15.08 11.24
C MET A 111 2.33 -15.31 12.73
N ILE A 112 1.46 -16.24 13.14
CA ILE A 112 1.25 -16.60 14.55
C ILE A 112 2.54 -17.14 15.19
N VAL A 113 3.33 -17.95 14.46
CA VAL A 113 4.64 -18.42 14.93
C VAL A 113 5.64 -17.26 15.08
N LYS A 114 5.59 -16.24 14.22
CA LYS A 114 6.43 -15.04 14.37
C LYS A 114 6.01 -14.17 15.57
N GLU A 115 4.72 -14.06 15.85
CA GLU A 115 4.23 -13.32 17.03
C GLU A 115 4.60 -14.04 18.33
N THR A 116 4.43 -15.35 18.40
CA THR A 116 4.82 -16.17 19.57
C THR A 116 6.34 -16.28 19.76
N ALA A 117 7.14 -16.24 18.68
CA ALA A 117 8.60 -16.13 18.78
C ALA A 117 9.07 -14.75 19.29
N ASN A 118 8.29 -13.69 19.07
CA ASN A 118 8.55 -12.37 19.63
C ASN A 118 8.15 -12.24 21.10
N ASP A 119 7.24 -13.10 21.60
CA ASP A 119 6.87 -13.17 23.01
C ASP A 119 7.99 -13.78 23.90
N GLY A 120 8.97 -14.44 23.27
CA GLY A 120 10.21 -14.92 23.89
C GLY A 120 11.36 -13.90 23.90
N VAL A 121 11.16 -12.69 23.36
CA VAL A 121 12.12 -11.60 23.55
C VAL A 121 11.94 -11.12 24.99
N GLN A 122 12.76 -11.64 25.91
CA GLN A 122 13.00 -10.95 27.17
C GLN A 122 13.50 -9.55 26.80
N VAL A 123 12.59 -8.58 26.87
CA VAL A 123 12.94 -7.17 26.80
C VAL A 123 13.85 -6.95 28.00
N ASP A 124 15.16 -6.92 27.76
CA ASP A 124 16.15 -6.70 28.79
C ASP A 124 15.85 -5.32 29.40
N ALA A 125 15.13 -5.32 30.53
CA ALA A 125 14.58 -4.12 31.16
C ALA A 125 15.68 -3.13 31.60
N THR A 126 16.94 -3.56 31.52
CA THR A 126 18.13 -2.73 31.70
C THR A 126 18.38 -1.77 30.53
N LYS A 127 18.13 -2.18 29.28
CA LYS A 127 18.24 -1.33 28.07
C LYS A 127 17.04 -0.39 27.87
N GLY A 128 15.85 -0.78 28.33
CA GLY A 128 14.69 0.13 28.35
C GLY A 128 14.93 1.36 29.23
N LYS A 129 15.63 1.19 30.36
CA LYS A 129 16.04 2.30 31.25
C LYS A 129 17.09 3.22 30.60
N SER A 130 17.98 2.71 29.75
CA SER A 130 18.94 3.57 29.03
C SER A 130 18.26 4.38 27.93
N LEU A 131 17.35 3.77 27.16
CA LEU A 131 16.61 4.47 26.10
C LEU A 131 15.67 5.55 26.66
N GLN A 132 14.97 5.27 27.77
CA GLN A 132 14.14 6.28 28.42
C GLN A 132 14.96 7.47 28.91
N LYS A 133 16.16 7.21 29.45
CA LYS A 133 17.07 8.25 29.92
C LYS A 133 17.65 9.08 28.76
N GLU A 134 17.88 8.46 27.60
CA GLU A 134 18.29 9.15 26.36
C GLU A 134 17.17 10.04 25.82
N LEU A 135 15.93 9.54 25.79
CA LEU A 135 14.75 10.34 25.39
C LEU A 135 14.53 11.53 26.32
N ASP A 136 14.64 11.32 27.63
CA ASP A 136 14.49 12.39 28.63
C ASP A 136 15.62 13.43 28.54
N ALA A 137 16.84 13.02 28.22
CA ALA A 137 17.97 13.92 28.00
C ALA A 137 17.74 14.77 26.72
N ALA A 138 17.36 14.15 25.61
CA ALA A 138 17.04 14.84 24.37
C ALA A 138 15.87 15.83 24.54
N ALA A 139 14.83 15.44 25.29
CA ALA A 139 13.70 16.31 25.61
C ALA A 139 14.11 17.53 26.45
N LYS A 140 15.05 17.36 27.39
CA LYS A 140 15.59 18.47 28.19
C LYS A 140 16.44 19.42 27.35
N GLU A 141 17.28 18.90 26.46
CA GLU A 141 18.10 19.71 25.55
C GLU A 141 17.23 20.53 24.59
N LEU A 142 16.18 19.93 24.01
CA LEU A 142 15.22 20.65 23.16
C LEU A 142 14.50 21.75 23.93
N LYS A 143 14.00 21.45 25.14
CA LYS A 143 13.36 22.47 25.99
C LYS A 143 14.32 23.59 26.37
N HIS A 144 15.59 23.28 26.61
CA HIS A 144 16.59 24.30 26.90
C HIS A 144 16.86 25.20 25.68
N LYS A 145 17.04 24.60 24.49
CA LYS A 145 17.17 25.35 23.23
C LYS A 145 15.95 26.24 22.97
N GLN A 146 14.74 25.71 23.14
CA GLN A 146 13.50 26.47 22.99
C GLN A 146 13.40 27.62 23.99
N LYS A 147 13.80 27.42 25.26
CA LYS A 147 13.81 28.50 26.26
C LYS A 147 14.83 29.59 25.91
N MET A 148 16.03 29.20 25.49
CA MET A 148 17.08 30.14 25.08
C MET A 148 16.66 30.95 23.84
N GLU A 149 16.00 30.30 22.87
CA GLU A 149 15.43 30.96 21.69
C GLU A 149 14.27 31.89 22.06
N LEU A 150 13.40 31.48 22.98
CA LEU A 150 12.29 32.30 23.47
C LEU A 150 12.79 33.51 24.28
N GLU A 151 13.83 33.35 25.09
CA GLU A 151 14.48 34.45 25.79
C GLU A 151 15.22 35.40 24.83
N ARG A 152 15.82 34.87 23.77
CA ARG A 152 16.40 35.67 22.69
C ARG A 152 15.31 36.46 21.97
N LEU A 153 14.22 35.82 21.55
CA LEU A 153 13.06 36.50 20.96
C LEU A 153 12.51 37.57 21.91
N LYS A 154 12.35 37.28 23.20
CA LYS A 154 11.85 38.27 24.18
C LYS A 154 12.76 39.49 24.36
N LYS A 155 14.07 39.35 24.13
CA LYS A 155 15.03 40.47 24.14
C LYS A 155 15.00 41.26 22.84
N GLU A 156 14.49 40.69 21.75
CA GLU A 156 14.29 41.37 20.48
C GLU A 156 12.99 42.19 20.54
N ASN A 157 13.07 43.48 20.23
CA ASN A 157 11.92 44.38 20.25
C ASN A 157 11.03 44.15 19.03
N PHE A 158 9.91 43.43 19.21
CA PHE A 158 8.88 43.24 18.17
C PHE A 158 7.95 44.43 17.98
N GLU A 159 8.14 45.53 18.72
CA GLU A 159 7.31 46.73 18.62
C GLU A 159 7.29 47.31 17.20
N GLN A 160 8.39 47.15 16.44
CA GLN A 160 8.48 47.56 15.03
C GLN A 160 7.62 46.71 14.07
N TYR A 161 7.20 45.52 14.50
CA TYR A 161 6.31 44.62 13.76
C TYR A 161 4.89 44.61 14.31
N ALA A 162 4.61 45.34 15.41
CA ALA A 162 3.27 45.46 15.96
C ALA A 162 2.39 46.26 15.00
N ILE A 163 1.39 45.60 14.40
CA ILE A 163 0.35 46.27 13.64
C ILE A 163 -0.58 46.95 14.64
N LYS A 164 -0.41 48.27 14.85
CA LYS A 164 -1.33 49.06 15.68
C LYS A 164 -2.66 49.22 14.94
N GLY A 165 -3.76 48.84 15.61
CA GLY A 165 -5.12 49.12 15.17
C GLY A 165 -6.08 48.81 16.33
N SER A 166 -7.05 49.70 16.59
CA SER A 166 -8.05 49.43 17.64
C SER A 166 -9.03 48.35 17.18
N GLU A 167 -9.64 47.61 18.12
CA GLU A 167 -10.67 46.59 17.83
C GLU A 167 -11.79 47.15 16.92
N GLU A 168 -12.12 48.43 17.11
CA GLU A 168 -13.12 49.15 16.32
C GLU A 168 -12.67 49.40 14.88
N GLU A 169 -11.40 49.77 14.65
CA GLU A 169 -10.80 49.96 13.32
C GLU A 169 -10.72 48.65 12.54
N TRP A 170 -10.35 47.55 13.21
CA TRP A 170 -10.37 46.20 12.61
C TRP A 170 -11.78 45.75 12.24
N SER A 171 -12.76 46.02 13.12
CA SER A 171 -14.15 45.67 12.86
C SER A 171 -14.72 46.41 11.65
N ASN A 172 -14.31 47.66 11.43
CA ASN A 172 -14.72 48.46 10.27
C ASN A 172 -13.98 48.03 8.99
N ALA A 173 -12.68 47.73 9.07
CA ALA A 173 -11.89 47.23 7.94
C ALA A 173 -12.40 45.87 7.42
N LEU A 174 -12.94 45.02 8.31
CA LEU A 174 -13.46 43.70 7.95
C LEU A 174 -14.91 43.71 7.43
N LYS A 175 -15.66 44.81 7.60
CA LYS A 175 -17.08 44.94 7.20
C LYS A 175 -17.29 45.37 5.74
N GLY A 176 -16.23 45.52 4.94
CA GLY A 176 -16.29 45.89 3.52
C GLY A 176 -16.79 44.76 2.61
N LYS A 177 -18.03 44.88 2.11
CA LYS A 177 -18.67 43.96 1.16
C LYS A 177 -18.14 44.22 -0.26
N GLY A 178 -16.92 43.78 -0.58
CA GLY A 178 -16.34 43.90 -1.91
C GLY A 178 -14.95 43.28 -2.04
N SER A 179 -14.78 42.34 -2.97
CA SER A 179 -13.56 41.57 -3.23
C SER A 179 -12.33 42.44 -3.52
N LYS A 180 -11.47 42.67 -2.52
CA LYS A 180 -10.06 43.06 -2.72
C LYS A 180 -9.22 42.38 -1.64
N SER A 181 -8.29 41.51 -2.06
CA SER A 181 -7.37 40.72 -1.21
C SER A 181 -6.33 41.57 -0.45
N LEU A 182 -6.60 42.85 -0.24
CA LEU A 182 -5.69 43.83 0.36
C LEU A 182 -6.45 44.70 1.35
N ILE A 183 -6.17 44.49 2.64
CA ILE A 183 -6.69 45.26 3.76
C ILE A 183 -5.52 46.07 4.30
N SER A 184 -5.62 47.40 4.27
CA SER A 184 -4.57 48.31 4.73
C SER A 184 -4.97 48.90 6.07
N VAL A 185 -4.21 48.58 7.12
CA VAL A 185 -4.34 49.18 8.45
C VAL A 185 -3.17 50.11 8.70
N LYS A 186 -3.39 51.21 9.43
CA LYS A 186 -2.41 52.29 9.64
C LYS A 186 -1.23 51.79 10.47
N SER A 187 -0.12 51.43 9.81
CA SER A 187 1.14 51.12 10.50
C SER A 187 1.72 52.40 11.11
N GLY A 188 2.04 52.38 12.41
CA GLY A 188 2.80 53.45 13.06
C GLY A 188 4.28 53.41 12.66
N GLU A 189 4.87 54.61 12.57
CA GLU A 189 6.29 54.97 12.28
C GLU A 189 6.94 54.36 11.02
N LYS A 190 7.64 55.21 10.25
CA LYS A 190 8.24 54.84 8.96
C LYS A 190 9.39 53.86 9.20
N ARG A 191 9.21 52.60 8.79
CA ARG A 191 10.26 51.56 8.87
C ARG A 191 11.54 52.06 8.18
N LEU A 192 12.65 52.09 8.91
CA LEU A 192 13.97 52.33 8.34
C LEU A 192 14.31 51.18 7.38
N ASN A 193 14.86 51.52 6.21
CA ASN A 193 15.12 50.60 5.11
C ASN A 193 15.96 49.39 5.54
N MET A 194 15.50 48.19 5.16
CA MET A 194 16.18 46.92 5.37
C MET A 194 17.29 46.75 4.33
N SER A 195 18.46 47.33 4.61
CA SER A 195 19.67 47.15 3.79
C SER A 195 20.89 46.66 4.58
N ASP A 196 20.71 46.13 5.79
CA ASP A 196 21.79 45.50 6.56
C ASP A 196 21.28 44.31 7.38
N THR A 197 21.07 43.18 6.72
CA THR A 197 21.13 41.84 7.33
C THR A 197 21.67 40.87 6.28
N SER A 198 22.94 41.06 5.93
CA SER A 198 23.80 39.96 5.53
C SER A 198 23.98 39.03 6.74
N GLU A 199 23.99 37.72 6.47
CA GLU A 199 24.28 36.62 7.41
C GLU A 199 23.10 36.03 8.21
N LEU A 200 22.17 35.40 7.49
CA LEU A 200 21.57 34.14 7.98
C LEU A 200 21.85 33.03 6.96
N ASN A 201 22.93 32.31 7.23
CA ASN A 201 23.41 31.16 6.48
C ASN A 201 22.46 29.97 6.70
N PHE A 202 21.46 29.80 5.84
CA PHE A 202 20.71 28.55 5.72
C PHE A 202 21.49 27.59 4.80
N GLN A 203 22.20 26.65 5.40
CA GLN A 203 22.80 25.53 4.66
C GLN A 203 21.68 24.57 4.22
N GLU A 204 21.22 24.73 2.97
CA GLU A 204 20.48 23.70 2.27
C GLU A 204 21.44 22.59 1.81
N HIS A 205 21.24 21.38 2.34
CA HIS A 205 21.91 20.18 1.83
C HIS A 205 21.29 19.76 0.50
N GLU A 206 21.86 20.20 -0.62
CA GLU A 206 21.48 19.70 -1.95
C GLU A 206 21.97 18.25 -2.20
N GLY A 207 21.02 17.38 -2.54
CA GLY A 207 21.25 15.99 -2.95
C GLY A 207 21.92 15.88 -4.32
N LYS A 208 22.99 15.06 -4.39
CA LYS A 208 23.77 14.78 -5.61
C LYS A 208 22.93 14.17 -6.74
N LYS A 209 22.64 14.94 -7.80
CA LYS A 209 22.17 14.40 -9.10
C LYS A 209 23.37 14.05 -10.01
N LYS A 210 23.47 12.77 -10.40
CA LYS A 210 24.48 12.23 -11.33
C LYS A 210 24.29 12.78 -12.76
N LYS A 211 25.36 13.34 -13.36
CA LYS A 211 25.43 13.77 -14.77
C LYS A 211 25.44 12.56 -15.72
N ARG A 212 24.52 12.52 -16.70
CA ARG A 212 24.62 11.65 -17.90
C ARG A 212 25.45 12.39 -18.97
N LYS A 213 26.53 11.77 -19.46
CA LYS A 213 27.32 12.24 -20.61
C LYS A 213 26.50 12.07 -21.90
N ARG A 214 26.39 13.12 -22.73
CA ARG A 214 25.97 13.00 -24.13
C ARG A 214 27.21 13.12 -25.01
N PHE A 215 27.41 12.14 -25.89
CA PHE A 215 28.37 12.20 -26.99
C PHE A 215 27.83 13.12 -28.10
N SER A 216 28.73 13.88 -28.72
CA SER A 216 28.48 14.82 -29.82
C SER A 216 28.54 14.10 -31.17
N LYS A 217 27.64 14.49 -32.08
CA LYS A 217 28.02 15.10 -33.36
C LYS A 217 26.93 16.09 -33.77
#